data_AF-A0A951A3A3-F1
#
_entry.id   AF-A0A951A3A3-F1
#
_cell.length_a   1.000
_cell.length_b   1.000
_cell.length_c   1.000
_cell.angle_alpha   90.00
_cell.angle_beta   90.00
_cell.angle_gamma   90.00
#
_symmetry.space_group_name_H-M   'P 1'
#
loop_
_entity.id
_entity.type
_entity.pdbx_description
1 polymer ?
#
loop_
_entity_poly.entity_id
_entity_poly.type
_entity_poly.pdbx_seq_one_letter_code
_entity_poly.pdbx_strand_id
1 'polypeptide(L)'
;MTGYAYPEMLVGVVELSRAGKRAEAHDLFDGHLPLVRYETQPGLGLGVRKYVLKKRGIIAHDTMRKPAPKLSPETIADVDWLMARIERPSGRTQTRGIAA
;
A
#
# COMPACT_ATOMS: atom_id res chain seq x y z
N MET A 1 -8.36 -10.27 8.54
CA MET A 1 -9.21 -9.08 8.25
C MET A 1 -8.27 -7.89 8.03
N THR A 2 -8.47 -7.11 6.97
CA THR A 2 -7.60 -5.97 6.60
C THR A 2 -8.44 -4.79 6.13
N GLY A 3 -7.96 -3.57 6.37
CA GLY A 3 -8.50 -2.35 5.77
C GLY A 3 -7.65 -1.82 4.61
N TYR A 4 -6.52 -2.46 4.29
CA TYR A 4 -5.53 -1.93 3.35
C TYR A 4 -6.14 -1.52 2.00
N ALA A 5 -5.72 -0.38 1.46
CA ALA A 5 -6.32 0.20 0.28
C ALA A 5 -5.99 -0.54 -1.04
N TYR A 6 -5.12 -1.56 -1.03
CA TYR A 6 -4.90 -2.52 -2.14
C TYR A 6 -5.19 -3.95 -1.67
N PRO A 7 -6.47 -4.33 -1.45
CA PRO A 7 -6.83 -5.66 -0.97
C PRO A 7 -6.38 -6.79 -1.91
N GLU A 8 -6.39 -6.56 -3.22
CA GLU A 8 -5.95 -7.51 -4.25
C GLU A 8 -4.48 -7.95 -4.09
N MET A 9 -3.61 -7.06 -3.62
CA MET A 9 -2.22 -7.44 -3.31
C MET A 9 -2.18 -8.42 -2.14
N LEU A 10 -2.95 -8.17 -1.08
CA LEU A 10 -2.98 -9.05 0.09
C LEU A 10 -3.59 -10.42 -0.23
N VAL A 11 -4.53 -10.49 -1.18
CA VAL A 11 -5.00 -11.77 -1.74
C VAL A 11 -3.82 -12.54 -2.33
N GLY A 12 -3.02 -11.89 -3.20
CA GLY A 12 -1.83 -12.52 -3.78
C GLY A 12 -0.81 -12.99 -2.73
N VAL A 13 -0.55 -12.19 -1.68
CA VAL A 13 0.33 -12.60 -0.57
C VAL A 13 -0.20 -13.85 0.13
N VAL A 14 -1.51 -13.91 0.41
CA VAL A 14 -2.15 -15.06 1.07
C VAL A 14 -2.09 -16.30 0.17
N GLU A 15 -2.33 -16.16 -1.13
CA GLU A 15 -2.23 -17.27 -2.10
C GLU A 15 -0.81 -17.83 -2.18
N LEU A 16 0.20 -16.96 -2.33
CA LEU A 16 1.62 -17.37 -2.35
C LEU A 16 2.03 -18.03 -1.03
N SER A 17 1.57 -17.50 0.10
CA SER A 17 1.83 -18.09 1.43
C SER A 17 1.24 -19.49 1.55
N ARG A 18 -0.01 -19.68 1.10
CA ARG A 18 -0.70 -20.99 1.08
C ARG A 18 -0.03 -22.00 0.15
N ALA A 19 0.57 -21.52 -0.93
CA ALA A 19 1.35 -22.34 -1.87
C ALA A 19 2.78 -22.65 -1.38
N GLY A 20 3.18 -22.20 -0.18
CA GLY A 20 4.55 -22.40 0.34
C GLY A 20 5.61 -21.51 -0.31
N LYS A 21 5.21 -20.54 -1.15
CA LYS A 21 6.09 -19.66 -1.91
C LYS A 21 6.52 -18.44 -1.10
N ARG A 22 7.26 -18.68 -0.02
CA ARG A 22 7.61 -17.64 0.97
C ARG A 22 8.33 -16.44 0.35
N ALA A 23 9.35 -16.65 -0.49
CA ALA A 23 10.12 -15.56 -1.08
C ALA A 23 9.23 -14.66 -1.95
N GLU A 24 8.45 -15.23 -2.86
CA GLU A 24 7.52 -14.49 -3.73
C GLU A 24 6.47 -13.71 -2.90
N ALA A 25 5.97 -14.29 -1.81
CA ALA A 25 5.01 -13.62 -0.93
C ALA A 25 5.62 -12.38 -0.24
N HIS A 26 6.87 -12.50 0.21
CA HIS A 26 7.62 -11.40 0.82
C HIS A 26 7.96 -10.32 -0.21
N ASP A 27 8.43 -10.68 -1.41
CA ASP A 27 8.72 -9.72 -2.48
C ASP A 27 7.48 -8.86 -2.83
N LEU A 28 6.31 -9.50 -2.93
CA LEU A 28 5.04 -8.81 -3.17
C LEU A 28 4.66 -7.88 -2.01
N PHE A 29 4.76 -8.37 -0.77
CA PHE A 29 4.41 -7.59 0.41
C PHE A 29 5.36 -6.39 0.62
N ASP A 30 6.66 -6.60 0.47
CA ASP A 30 7.70 -5.61 0.70
C ASP A 30 7.61 -4.43 -0.28
N GLY A 31 7.15 -4.68 -1.51
CA GLY A 31 6.82 -3.62 -2.47
C GLY A 31 5.74 -2.65 -1.99
N HIS A 32 4.82 -3.14 -1.14
CA HIS A 32 3.71 -2.35 -0.58
C HIS A 32 3.94 -1.91 0.87
N LEU A 33 4.93 -2.49 1.56
CA LEU A 33 5.20 -2.28 2.98
C LEU A 33 5.27 -0.79 3.38
N PRO A 34 5.89 0.11 2.60
CA PRO A 34 5.89 1.54 2.94
C PRO A 34 4.48 2.14 3.05
N LEU A 35 3.58 1.83 2.11
CA LEU A 35 2.20 2.34 2.15
C LEU A 35 1.37 1.63 3.22
N VAL A 36 1.56 0.32 3.40
CA VAL A 36 0.92 -0.44 4.50
C VAL A 36 1.28 0.19 5.85
N ARG A 37 2.54 0.55 6.06
CA ARG A 37 2.99 1.19 7.29
C ARG A 37 2.38 2.57 7.49
N TYR A 38 2.22 3.34 6.42
CA TYR A 38 1.61 4.68 6.45
C TYR A 38 0.12 4.59 6.82
N GLU A 39 -0.61 3.65 6.22
CA GLU A 39 -2.06 3.46 6.42
C GLU A 39 -2.43 2.82 7.78
N THR A 40 -1.44 2.33 8.52
CA THR A 40 -1.58 1.71 9.85
C THR A 40 -1.18 2.66 11.00
N GLN A 41 -0.89 3.93 10.70
CA GLN A 41 -0.64 4.93 11.73
C GLN A 41 -1.92 5.31 12.49
N PRO A 42 -1.91 5.32 13.84
CA PRO A 42 -3.03 5.81 14.63
C PRO A 42 -3.42 7.25 14.26
N GLY A 43 -4.72 7.52 14.15
CA GLY A 43 -5.26 8.84 13.79
C GLY A 43 -5.18 9.19 12.30
N LEU A 44 -4.06 8.87 11.63
CA LEU A 44 -3.83 9.22 10.22
C LEU A 44 -4.35 8.16 9.24
N GLY A 45 -4.27 6.88 9.61
CA GLY A 45 -4.43 5.75 8.71
C GLY A 45 -5.77 5.69 7.98
N LEU A 46 -6.88 6.09 8.62
CA LEU A 46 -8.20 6.13 7.97
C LEU A 46 -8.26 7.21 6.89
N GLY A 47 -7.67 8.38 7.13
CA GLY A 47 -7.61 9.47 6.14
C GLY A 47 -6.81 9.05 4.91
N VAL A 48 -5.63 8.45 5.12
CA VAL A 48 -4.78 7.93 4.05
C VAL A 48 -5.52 6.86 3.24
N ARG A 49 -6.15 5.89 3.91
CA ARG A 49 -6.94 4.83 3.25
C ARG A 49 -8.03 5.41 2.35
N LYS A 50 -8.83 6.34 2.88
CA LYS A 50 -9.91 6.98 2.11
C LYS A 50 -9.36 7.79 0.93
N TYR A 51 -8.25 8.49 1.12
CA TYR A 51 -7.57 9.22 0.06
C TYR A 51 -7.12 8.29 -1.08
N VAL A 52 -6.45 7.17 -0.75
CA VAL A 52 -6.02 6.17 -1.74
C VAL A 52 -7.22 5.56 -2.46
N LEU A 53 -8.25 5.12 -1.73
CA LEU A 53 -9.47 4.56 -2.34
C LEU A 53 -10.16 5.54 -3.29
N LYS A 54 -10.20 6.84 -2.93
CA LYS A 54 -10.73 7.90 -3.79
C LYS A 54 -9.85 8.11 -5.03
N LYS A 55 -8.54 8.17 -4.86
CA LYS A 55 -7.58 8.35 -5.98
C LYS A 55 -7.61 7.17 -6.96
N ARG A 56 -7.87 5.96 -6.46
CA ARG A 56 -8.09 4.74 -7.26
C ARG A 56 -9.49 4.63 -7.89
N GLY A 57 -10.38 5.60 -7.65
CA GLY A 57 -11.74 5.60 -8.20
C GLY A 57 -12.72 4.61 -7.56
N ILE A 58 -12.38 4.03 -6.40
CA ILE A 58 -13.22 3.03 -5.70
C ILE A 58 -14.35 3.71 -4.91
N ILE A 59 -14.09 4.91 -4.37
CA ILE A 59 -15.08 5.73 -3.66
C ILE A 59 -15.09 7.16 -4.21
N ALA A 60 -16.23 7.86 -4.08
CA ALA A 60 -16.38 9.21 -4.63
C ALA A 60 -15.58 10.29 -3.88
N HIS A 61 -15.48 10.19 -2.55
CA HIS A 61 -14.82 11.19 -1.72
C HIS A 61 -14.12 10.60 -0.50
N ASP A 62 -13.04 11.27 -0.06
CA ASP A 62 -12.24 10.88 1.10
C ASP A 62 -12.70 11.51 2.42
N THR A 63 -13.75 12.35 2.38
CA THR A 63 -14.30 13.07 3.55
C THR A 63 -14.64 12.14 4.72
N MET A 64 -14.24 12.52 5.93
CA MET A 64 -14.51 11.81 7.19
C MET A 64 -15.43 12.63 8.11
N ARG A 65 -16.24 11.96 8.94
CA ARG A 65 -17.05 12.63 9.98
C ARG A 65 -16.13 13.12 11.10
N LYS A 66 -16.45 14.28 11.69
CA LYS A 66 -15.66 14.86 12.79
C LYS A 66 -15.73 13.98 14.06
N PRO A 67 -14.65 13.91 14.86
CA PRO A 67 -13.35 14.56 14.67
C PRO A 67 -12.47 13.82 13.66
N ALA A 68 -11.96 14.54 12.66
CA ALA A 68 -11.15 13.96 11.59
C ALA A 68 -10.18 15.01 11.04
N PRO A 69 -8.88 14.95 11.36
CA PRO A 69 -7.90 15.87 10.80
C PRO A 69 -7.81 15.67 9.29
N LYS A 70 -7.57 16.77 8.57
CA LYS A 70 -7.27 16.72 7.14
C LYS A 70 -5.83 16.25 6.96
N LEU A 71 -5.58 15.51 5.89
CA LEU A 71 -4.21 15.22 5.47
C LEU A 71 -3.52 16.53 5.07
N SER A 72 -2.27 16.70 5.48
CA SER A 72 -1.47 17.84 5.05
C SER A 72 -1.06 17.66 3.57
N PRO A 73 -0.72 18.75 2.86
CA PRO A 73 -0.18 18.66 1.51
C PRO A 73 1.06 17.75 1.40
N GLU A 74 1.92 17.77 2.41
CA GLU A 74 3.14 16.95 2.48
C GLU A 74 2.79 15.47 2.63
N THR A 75 1.80 15.16 3.49
CA THR A 75 1.29 13.78 3.64
C THR A 75 0.71 13.26 2.31
N ILE A 76 -0.06 14.10 1.61
CA ILE A 76 -0.62 13.75 0.31
C ILE A 76 0.49 13.46 -0.71
N ALA A 77 1.53 14.30 -0.75
CA ALA A 77 2.67 14.12 -1.65
C ALA A 77 3.43 12.81 -1.37
N ASP A 78 3.65 12.47 -0.09
CA ASP A 78 4.27 11.20 0.30
C ASP A 78 3.44 10.00 -0.16
N VAL A 79 2.13 10.01 0.10
CA VAL A 79 1.23 8.92 -0.30
C VAL A 79 1.19 8.77 -1.82
N ASP A 80 1.14 9.88 -2.55
CA ASP A 80 1.18 9.90 -4.00
C ASP A 80 2.47 9.29 -4.57
N TRP A 81 3.60 9.63 -3.95
CA TRP A 81 4.89 9.04 -4.30
C TRP A 81 4.93 7.53 -4.07
N LEU A 82 4.38 7.05 -2.94
CA LEU A 82 4.31 5.62 -2.64
C LEU A 82 3.38 4.87 -3.60
N MET A 83 2.22 5.44 -3.95
CA MET A 83 1.33 4.87 -4.96
C MET A 83 2.03 4.74 -6.31
N ALA A 84 2.72 5.79 -6.76
CA ALA A 84 3.46 5.77 -8.02
C ALA A 84 4.63 4.75 -8.03
N ARG A 85 5.17 4.38 -6.86
CA ARG A 85 6.15 3.28 -6.76
C ARG A 85 5.49 1.91 -6.90
N ILE A 86 4.32 1.73 -6.30
CA ILE A 86 3.55 0.48 -6.37
C ILE A 86 3.03 0.22 -7.79
N GLU A 87 2.54 1.27 -8.45
CA GLU A 87 1.90 1.19 -9.77
C GLU A 87 2.90 1.16 -10.93
N ARG A 88 4.18 1.43 -10.65
CA ARG A 88 5.23 1.30 -11.66
C ARG A 88 5.32 -0.15 -12.10
N PRO A 89 5.32 -0.44 -13.42
CA PRO A 89 5.61 -1.78 -13.90
C PRO A 89 6.95 -2.21 -13.31
N SER A 90 6.93 -3.26 -12.50
CA SER A 90 8.15 -3.85 -11.98
C SER A 90 8.87 -4.49 -13.16
N GLY A 91 9.77 -3.74 -13.78
CA GLY A 91 10.87 -4.35 -14.52
C GLY A 91 11.60 -5.19 -13.49
N ARG A 92 11.33 -6.49 -13.44
CA ARG A 92 12.04 -7.45 -12.59
C ARG A 92 13.53 -7.36 -12.95
N THR A 93 14.25 -6.46 -12.30
CA THR A 93 15.69 -6.59 -12.18
C THR A 93 15.86 -7.72 -11.18
N GLN A 94 16.06 -8.94 -11.70
CA GLN A 94 16.74 -9.98 -10.94
C GLN A 94 18.04 -9.35 -10.44
N THR A 95 18.09 -9.04 -9.15
CA THR A 95 19.36 -8.77 -8.49
C THR A 95 20.13 -10.09 -8.55
N ARG A 96 20.95 -10.25 -9.60
CA ARG A 96 22.01 -11.27 -9.62
C ARG A 96 22.75 -11.12 -8.30
N GLY A 97 22.87 -12.23 -7.59
CA GLY A 97 23.39 -12.30 -6.24
C GLY A 97 24.60 -11.39 -6.05
N ILE A 98 24.53 -10.56 -5.02
CA ILE A 98 25.73 -10.07 -4.37
C ILE A 98 26.25 -11.29 -3.61
N ALA A 99 27.04 -12.10 -4.31
CA ALA A 99 27.87 -13.12 -3.71
C ALA A 99 28.84 -12.42 -2.75
N ALA A 100 28.82 -12.82 -1.50
CA ALA A 100 29.92 -12.69 -0.56
C ALA A 100 30.33 -14.11 -0.16
#